data_AF-A0A6G1RAS4-F1
#
_entry.id   AF-A0A6G1RAS4-F1
#
_cell.length_a   1.000
_cell.length_b   1.000
_cell.length_c   1.000
_cell.angle_alpha   90.00
_cell.angle_beta   90.00
_cell.angle_gamma   90.00
#
_symmetry.space_group_name_H-M   'P 1'
#
loop_
_entity.id
_entity.type
_entity.pdbx_description
1 polymer ?
#
loop_
_entity_poly.entity_id
_entity_poly.type
_entity_poly.pdbx_seq_one_letter_code
_entity_poly.pdbx_strand_id
1 'polypeptide(L)'
;RSPFLQQVLSEPWRLSTSQTPQQQLRMFDLDKYPDHVSTGGGFGPVADDGYGVSYIIAGENLITFHVSSKFSSPETDSKRFGGNIRQAMLDIAQLLDQPPDAGGQ
;
A
#
# COMPACT_ATOMS: atom_id res chain seq x y z
N ARG A 1 21.36 -14.90 -24.22
CA ARG A 1 20.27 -14.11 -23.61
C ARG A 1 20.81 -12.72 -23.31
N SER A 2 20.02 -11.65 -23.42
CA SER A 2 20.49 -10.29 -23.14
C SER A 2 20.93 -10.15 -21.67
N PRO A 3 22.13 -9.62 -21.37
CA PRO A 3 22.58 -9.37 -19.99
C PRO A 3 21.58 -8.52 -19.18
N PHE A 4 20.97 -7.53 -19.84
CA PHE A 4 19.90 -6.71 -19.26
C PHE A 4 18.70 -7.55 -18.81
N LEU A 5 18.21 -8.44 -19.67
CA LEU A 5 17.07 -9.30 -19.31
C LEU A 5 17.43 -10.29 -18.20
N GLN A 6 18.68 -10.75 -18.15
CA GLN A 6 19.15 -11.67 -17.10
C GLN A 6 19.19 -10.97 -15.74
N GLN A 7 19.62 -9.71 -15.71
CA GLN A 7 19.60 -8.88 -14.50
C GLN A 7 18.17 -8.57 -14.05
N VAL A 8 17.34 -7.99 -14.92
CA VAL A 8 15.98 -7.54 -14.55
C VAL A 8 15.10 -8.68 -14.03
N LEU A 9 15.24 -9.88 -14.60
CA LEU A 9 14.49 -11.06 -14.16
C LEU A 9 15.05 -11.71 -12.88
N SER A 10 16.27 -11.35 -12.47
CA SER A 10 16.88 -11.83 -11.21
C SER A 10 16.54 -10.96 -10.01
N GLU A 11 15.99 -9.75 -10.23
CA GLU A 11 15.62 -8.85 -9.15
C GLU A 11 14.48 -9.44 -8.31
N PRO A 12 14.61 -9.45 -6.97
CA PRO A 12 13.61 -10.00 -6.08
C PRO A 12 12.44 -8.99 -5.94
N TRP A 13 11.44 -9.11 -6.79
CA TRP A 13 10.21 -8.31 -6.74
C TRP A 13 9.31 -8.75 -5.56
N ARG A 14 9.81 -8.65 -4.33
CA ARG A 14 9.14 -9.13 -3.10
C ARG A 14 7.99 -8.23 -2.65
N LEU A 15 7.83 -7.06 -3.26
CA LEU A 15 6.71 -6.18 -3.01
C LEU A 15 6.15 -5.68 -4.34
N SER A 16 4.95 -6.15 -4.69
CA SER A 16 4.20 -5.66 -5.83
C SER A 16 3.05 -4.78 -5.33
N THR A 17 2.92 -3.56 -5.87
CA THR A 17 1.96 -2.57 -5.37
C THR A 17 1.14 -1.93 -6.49
N SER A 18 -0.12 -1.60 -6.21
CA SER A 18 -0.90 -0.71 -7.08
C SER A 18 -1.86 0.19 -6.29
N GLN A 19 -2.08 1.39 -6.81
CA GLN A 19 -3.16 2.26 -6.37
C GLN A 19 -4.37 2.08 -7.30
N THR A 20 -5.57 1.98 -6.73
CA THR A 20 -6.82 2.03 -7.51
C THR A 20 -7.56 3.33 -7.18
N PRO A 21 -7.36 4.41 -7.95
CA PRO A 21 -7.96 5.70 -7.64
C PRO A 21 -9.46 5.70 -8.00
N GLN A 22 -10.32 5.89 -7.00
CA GLN A 22 -11.77 5.91 -7.21
C GLN A 22 -12.29 7.21 -7.82
N GLN A 23 -11.62 8.33 -7.56
CA GLN A 23 -12.07 9.66 -7.98
C GLN A 23 -11.41 10.15 -9.27
N GLN A 24 -10.58 9.33 -9.95
CA GLN A 24 -9.82 9.78 -11.13
C GLN A 24 -10.71 10.28 -12.27
N LEU A 25 -11.92 9.71 -12.40
CA LEU A 25 -12.89 10.11 -13.43
C LEU A 25 -13.92 11.14 -12.94
N ARG A 26 -13.89 11.55 -11.66
CA ARG A 26 -14.88 12.43 -10.99
C ARG A 26 -16.34 12.01 -11.22
N MET A 27 -16.57 10.73 -11.49
CA MET A 27 -17.89 10.20 -11.82
C MET A 27 -18.77 10.03 -10.58
N PHE A 28 -18.14 9.99 -9.40
CA PHE A 28 -18.79 9.86 -8.11
C PHE A 28 -18.34 10.98 -7.16
N ASP A 29 -19.32 11.64 -6.57
CA ASP A 29 -19.15 12.61 -5.50
C ASP A 29 -19.27 11.87 -4.15
N LEU A 30 -18.12 11.56 -3.55
CA LEU A 30 -18.06 10.81 -2.30
C LEU A 30 -18.44 11.67 -1.09
N ASP A 31 -18.42 13.00 -1.20
CA ASP A 31 -18.89 13.89 -0.14
C ASP A 31 -20.42 13.87 -0.08
N LYS A 32 -21.06 13.83 -1.25
CA LYS A 32 -22.52 13.72 -1.36
C LYS A 32 -23.04 12.30 -1.15
N TYR A 33 -22.26 11.28 -1.50
CA TYR A 33 -22.65 9.88 -1.44
C TYR A 33 -21.57 9.01 -0.76
N PRO A 34 -21.34 9.19 0.55
CA PRO A 34 -20.26 8.51 1.27
C PRO A 34 -20.39 6.98 1.26
N ASP A 35 -21.60 6.45 1.17
CA ASP A 35 -21.86 5.00 1.15
C ASP A 35 -21.42 4.31 -0.17
N HIS A 36 -20.97 5.07 -1.18
CA HIS A 36 -20.49 4.52 -2.45
C HIS A 36 -19.00 4.22 -2.44
N VAL A 37 -18.31 4.51 -1.33
CA VAL A 37 -16.91 4.12 -1.15
C VAL A 37 -16.79 2.59 -1.18
N SER A 38 -15.93 2.09 -2.06
CA SER A 38 -15.58 0.67 -2.12
C SER A 38 -14.18 0.44 -1.55
N THR A 39 -13.97 -0.70 -0.90
CA THR A 39 -12.62 -1.14 -0.50
C THR A 39 -11.81 -1.69 -1.66
N GLY A 40 -12.42 -1.84 -2.85
CA GLY A 40 -11.79 -2.35 -4.05
C GLY A 40 -11.39 -3.82 -3.95
N GLY A 41 -10.39 -4.20 -4.74
CA GLY A 41 -9.83 -5.55 -4.79
C GLY A 41 -8.32 -5.55 -4.72
N GLY A 42 -7.75 -6.73 -4.44
CA GLY A 42 -6.31 -6.94 -4.45
C GLY A 42 -5.86 -7.98 -5.47
N PHE A 43 -4.57 -8.28 -5.45
CA PHE A 43 -3.90 -9.26 -6.29
C PHE A 43 -2.92 -10.07 -5.44
N GLY A 44 -2.54 -11.26 -5.91
CA GLY A 44 -1.55 -12.11 -5.24
C GLY A 44 -0.12 -11.58 -5.39
N PRO A 45 0.84 -12.05 -4.58
CA PRO A 45 2.24 -11.67 -4.73
C PRO A 45 2.84 -12.21 -6.03
N VAL A 46 3.79 -11.46 -6.60
CA VAL A 46 4.52 -11.83 -7.84
C VAL A 46 5.72 -12.75 -7.57
N ALA A 47 6.13 -12.86 -6.30
CA ALA A 47 7.18 -13.75 -5.82
C ALA A 47 6.63 -14.70 -4.75
N ASP A 48 7.24 -15.87 -4.58
CA ASP A 48 6.82 -16.85 -3.56
C ASP A 48 6.99 -16.32 -2.14
N ASP A 49 8.04 -15.54 -1.92
CA ASP A 49 8.46 -14.95 -0.65
C ASP A 49 8.13 -13.45 -0.54
N GLY A 50 7.12 -12.99 -1.31
CA GLY A 50 6.73 -11.60 -1.41
C GLY A 50 5.28 -11.29 -1.01
N TYR A 51 4.92 -10.02 -1.18
CA TYR A 51 3.60 -9.46 -0.91
C TYR A 51 2.97 -8.84 -2.16
N GLY A 52 1.64 -8.96 -2.28
CA GLY A 52 0.82 -8.11 -3.13
C GLY A 52 0.08 -7.08 -2.27
N VAL A 53 0.21 -5.80 -2.60
CA VAL A 53 -0.42 -4.71 -1.84
C VAL A 53 -1.20 -3.79 -2.79
N SER A 54 -2.52 -3.86 -2.74
CA SER A 54 -3.41 -2.91 -3.41
C SER A 54 -3.90 -1.89 -2.38
N TYR A 55 -3.99 -0.62 -2.76
CA TYR A 55 -4.54 0.40 -1.88
C TYR A 55 -5.44 1.40 -2.59
N ILE A 56 -6.39 1.93 -1.82
CA ILE A 56 -7.33 2.97 -2.24
C ILE A 56 -7.25 4.09 -1.22
N ILE A 57 -7.02 5.30 -1.71
CA ILE A 57 -7.19 6.54 -0.93
C ILE A 57 -8.56 7.09 -1.34
N ALA A 58 -9.49 7.13 -0.39
CA ALA A 58 -10.87 7.53 -0.60
C ALA A 58 -11.15 8.81 0.18
N GLY A 59 -11.33 9.92 -0.57
CA GLY A 59 -11.46 11.25 0.01
C GLY A 59 -10.25 11.61 0.88
N GLU A 60 -10.50 12.32 1.98
CA GLU A 60 -9.45 12.85 2.87
C GLU A 60 -9.23 12.00 4.13
N ASN A 61 -10.11 11.05 4.42
CA ASN A 61 -10.20 10.43 5.76
C ASN A 61 -10.03 8.90 5.77
N LEU A 62 -9.92 8.26 4.60
CA LEU A 62 -9.89 6.81 4.53
C LEU A 62 -8.84 6.32 3.54
N ILE A 63 -7.99 5.41 4.02
CA ILE A 63 -7.09 4.62 3.18
C ILE A 63 -7.39 3.14 3.45
N THR A 64 -7.69 2.41 2.38
CA THR A 64 -7.89 0.96 2.44
C THR A 64 -6.68 0.24 1.87
N PHE A 65 -6.17 -0.76 2.58
CA PHE A 65 -5.12 -1.65 2.09
C PHE A 65 -5.64 -3.09 1.97
N HIS A 66 -5.38 -3.71 0.83
CA HIS A 66 -5.52 -5.14 0.63
C HIS A 66 -4.13 -5.77 0.51
N VAL A 67 -3.73 -6.53 1.53
CA VAL A 67 -2.42 -7.19 1.62
C VAL A 67 -2.58 -8.69 1.39
N SER A 68 -1.77 -9.26 0.51
CA SER A 68 -1.72 -10.69 0.22
C SER A 68 -0.30 -11.24 0.31
N SER A 69 -0.18 -12.51 0.69
CA SER A 69 1.05 -13.29 0.74
C SER A 69 0.72 -14.77 0.58
N LYS A 70 1.70 -15.62 0.24
CA LYS A 70 1.47 -17.07 0.14
C LYS A 70 1.60 -17.73 1.51
N PHE A 71 0.66 -18.61 1.85
CA PHE A 71 0.74 -19.43 3.07
C PHE A 71 1.95 -20.37 3.10
N SER A 72 2.48 -20.72 1.92
CA SER A 72 3.66 -21.59 1.78
C SER A 72 4.98 -20.89 2.12
N SER A 73 4.99 -19.57 2.23
CA SER A 73 6.21 -18.82 2.56
C SER A 73 6.29 -18.58 4.07
N PRO A 74 7.30 -19.14 4.77
CA PRO A 74 7.50 -18.91 6.20
C PRO A 74 7.97 -17.48 6.52
N GLU A 75 8.43 -16.73 5.51
CA GLU A 75 8.97 -15.38 5.68
C GLU A 75 7.87 -14.31 5.65
N THR A 76 6.71 -14.62 5.06
CA THR A 76 5.64 -13.64 4.81
C THR A 76 4.38 -13.90 5.63
N ASP A 77 3.76 -12.84 6.13
CA ASP A 77 2.47 -12.89 6.83
C ASP A 77 1.68 -11.61 6.55
N SER A 78 0.54 -11.74 5.85
CA SER A 78 -0.28 -10.60 5.44
C SER A 78 -0.86 -9.81 6.61
N LYS A 79 -1.20 -10.47 7.74
CA LYS A 79 -1.76 -9.79 8.91
C LYS A 79 -0.67 -9.01 9.65
N ARG A 80 0.51 -9.62 9.82
CA ARG A 80 1.68 -8.97 10.41
C ARG A 80 2.10 -7.76 9.58
N PHE A 81 2.19 -7.92 8.25
CA PHE A 81 2.58 -6.83 7.36
C PHE A 81 1.54 -5.71 7.33
N GLY A 82 0.24 -6.03 7.34
CA GLY A 82 -0.83 -5.04 7.50
C GLY A 82 -0.73 -4.26 8.81
N GLY A 83 -0.38 -4.93 9.92
CA GLY A 83 -0.09 -4.27 11.20
C GLY A 83 1.08 -3.29 11.10
N ASN A 84 2.17 -3.69 10.42
CA ASN A 84 3.33 -2.83 10.20
C ASN A 84 3.00 -1.61 9.34
N ILE A 85 2.21 -1.77 8.26
CA ILE A 85 1.74 -0.65 7.44
C ILE A 85 0.96 0.35 8.30
N ARG A 86 0.01 -0.14 9.11
CA ARG A 86 -0.77 0.71 10.01
C ARG A 86 0.14 1.50 10.97
N GLN A 87 1.10 0.83 11.59
CA GLN A 87 2.01 1.49 12.52
C GLN A 87 2.86 2.55 11.82
N ALA A 88 3.43 2.23 10.65
CA ALA A 88 4.23 3.17 9.88
C ALA A 88 3.43 4.43 9.48
N MET A 89 2.16 4.28 9.11
CA MET A 89 1.29 5.43 8.81
C MET A 89 1.05 6.32 10.03
N LEU A 90 0.88 5.73 11.21
CA LEU A 90 0.75 6.48 12.47
C LEU A 90 2.05 7.18 12.85
N ASP A 91 3.19 6.50 12.68
CA ASP A 91 4.51 7.07 12.96
C ASP A 91 4.80 8.28 12.04
N ILE A 92 4.45 8.17 10.75
CA ILE A 92 4.56 9.28 9.79
C ILE A 92 3.64 10.43 10.20
N ALA A 93 2.38 10.16 10.56
CA ALA A 93 1.47 11.20 11.02
C ALA A 93 2.01 11.93 12.25
N GLN A 94 2.48 11.18 13.25
CA GLN A 94 3.08 11.74 14.46
C GLN A 94 4.32 12.59 14.17
N LEU A 95 5.16 12.16 13.23
CA LEU A 95 6.35 12.91 12.82
C LEU A 95 5.99 14.24 12.16
N LEU A 96 4.94 14.26 11.35
CA LEU A 96 4.49 15.45 10.61
C LEU A 96 3.66 16.42 11.46
N ASP A 97 3.00 15.92 12.52
CA ASP A 97 2.25 16.74 13.49
C ASP A 97 3.17 17.44 14.51
N GLN A 98 4.47 17.12 14.55
CA GLN A 98 5.41 17.83 15.43
C GLN A 98 5.57 19.27 14.94
N PRO A 99 5.42 20.29 15.81
CA PRO A 99 5.74 21.66 15.44
C PRO A 99 7.20 21.70 14.95
N PRO A 100 7.52 22.49 13.91
CA PRO A 100 8.89 22.62 13.45
C PRO A 100 9.77 22.97 14.65
N ASP A 101 10.88 22.23 14.81
CA ASP A 101 11.78 22.37 15.96
C ASP A 101 12.01 23.86 16.26
N ALA A 102 11.45 24.32 17.38
CA ALA A 102 11.73 25.64 17.91
C ALA A 102 13.10 25.61 18.61
N GLY A 103 14.16 25.39 17.84
CA GLY A 103 15.52 25.31 18.35
C GLY A 103 16.53 24.96 17.24
N GLY A 104 17.45 25.83 16.85
CA GLY A 104 17.82 27.07 17.50
C GLY A 104 18.91 27.85 16.75
N GLN A 105 19.37 28.87 17.46
CA GLN A 105 20.45 29.81 17.19
C GLN A 105 21.73 29.18 16.62
#